data_AF-A0A353ZC14-F1
#
_entry.id   AF-A0A353ZC14-F1
#
_cell.length_a   1.000
_cell.length_b   1.000
_cell.length_c   1.000
_cell.angle_alpha   90.00
_cell.angle_beta   90.00
_cell.angle_gamma   90.00
#
_symmetry.space_group_name_H-M   'P 1'
#
loop_
_entity.id
_entity.type
_entity.pdbx_description
1 polymer ?
#
loop_
_entity_poly.entity_id
_entity_poly.type
_entity_poly.pdbx_seq_one_letter_code
_entity_poly.pdbx_strand_id
1 'polypeptide(L)' 'MTEAQITCSKCGGRMETGYIPSTHFAYREAAQWNRGVPETSWLYGLKRPQDQTIPVRVFRCEACGFLETYAKPEFGPS' A
#
# COMPACT_ATOMS: atom_id res chain seq x y z
N MET A 1 0.79 -17.49 -10.60
CA MET A 1 -0.18 -17.46 -9.49
C MET A 1 -1.37 -16.65 -9.96
N THR A 2 -2.49 -17.32 -10.22
CA THR A 2 -3.74 -16.70 -10.65
C THR A 2 -4.28 -15.83 -9.53
N GLU A 3 -4.61 -14.58 -9.86
CA GLU A 3 -5.20 -13.59 -8.97
C GLU A 3 -6.44 -14.21 -8.32
N ALA A 4 -6.38 -14.46 -7.02
CA ALA A 4 -7.55 -14.90 -6.27
C ALA A 4 -8.65 -13.87 -6.52
N GLN A 5 -9.84 -14.32 -6.94
CA GLN A 5 -10.97 -13.43 -7.19
C GLN A 5 -11.44 -12.83 -5.86
N ILE A 6 -10.82 -11.72 -5.46
CA ILE A 6 -11.18 -10.99 -4.26
C ILE A 6 -12.51 -10.31 -4.53
N THR A 7 -13.45 -10.54 -3.61
CA THR A 7 -14.81 -10.01 -3.68
C THR A 7 -14.94 -8.91 -2.63
N CYS A 8 -15.58 -7.80 -3.01
CA CYS A 8 -15.74 -6.65 -2.14
C CYS A 8 -16.59 -6.99 -0.91
N SER A 9 -16.02 -6.82 0.28
CA SER A 9 -16.69 -7.04 1.56
C SER A 9 -17.85 -6.08 1.85
N LYS A 10 -18.03 -5.02 1.03
CA LYS A 10 -19.10 -4.02 1.20
C LYS A 10 -20.29 -4.22 0.27
N CYS A 11 -20.08 -4.67 -0.96
CA CYS A 11 -21.15 -4.80 -1.95
C CYS A 11 -21.14 -6.09 -2.77
N GLY A 12 -20.19 -6.99 -2.53
CA GLY A 12 -20.06 -8.25 -3.29
C GLY A 12 -19.50 -8.10 -4.71
N GLY A 13 -19.08 -6.90 -5.12
CA GLY A 13 -18.53 -6.67 -6.46
C GLY A 13 -17.10 -7.20 -6.64
N ARG A 14 -16.66 -7.34 -7.90
CA ARG A 14 -15.28 -7.68 -8.26
C ARG A 14 -14.30 -6.60 -7.77
N MET A 15 -13.11 -7.02 -7.36
CA MET A 15 -12.03 -6.11 -7.00
C MET A 15 -10.85 -6.23 -7.98
N GLU A 16 -10.29 -5.08 -8.36
CA GLU A 16 -9.08 -4.96 -9.17
C GLU A 16 -7.87 -4.64 -8.30
N THR A 17 -6.70 -5.20 -8.64
CA THR A 17 -5.44 -4.91 -7.96
C THR A 17 -4.84 -3.59 -8.43
N GLY A 18 -4.31 -2.81 -7.49
CA GLY A 18 -3.57 -1.58 -7.75
C GLY A 18 -2.57 -1.23 -6.64
N TYR A 19 -2.01 -0.03 -6.73
CA TYR A 19 -1.08 0.52 -5.74
C TYR A 19 -1.32 2.03 -5.56
N ILE A 20 -0.98 2.55 -4.39
CA ILE A 20 -0.96 4.01 -4.15
C ILE A 20 0.48 4.47 -4.34
N PRO A 21 0.77 5.42 -5.24
CA PRO A 21 2.12 5.95 -5.38
C PRO A 21 2.48 6.80 -4.15
N SER A 22 3.63 6.50 -3.53
CA SER A 22 4.33 7.38 -2.62
C SER A 22 5.25 8.29 -3.43
N THR A 23 5.21 9.58 -3.15
CA THR A 23 6.07 10.57 -3.83
C THR A 23 7.27 10.87 -2.95
N HIS A 24 8.46 10.52 -3.44
CA HIS A 24 9.73 10.97 -2.88
C HIS A 24 10.35 12.02 -3.81
N PHE A 25 11.24 12.85 -3.28
CA PHE A 25 11.89 13.92 -4.04
C PHE A 25 12.60 13.42 -5.31
N ALA A 26 13.12 12.18 -5.31
CA ALA A 26 13.93 11.64 -6.41
C ALA A 26 13.30 10.45 -7.16
N TYR A 27 12.23 9.84 -6.63
CA TYR A 27 11.63 8.65 -7.23
C TYR A 27 10.18 8.43 -6.76
N ARG A 28 9.46 7.55 -7.45
CA ARG A 28 8.12 7.08 -7.07
C ARG A 28 8.22 5.61 -6.67
N GLU A 29 7.62 5.25 -5.56
CA GLU A 29 7.48 3.86 -5.12
C GLU A 29 6.03 3.57 -4.72
N ALA A 30 5.63 2.30 -4.64
CA ALA A 30 4.36 1.95 -4.02
C ALA A 30 4.37 2.35 -2.54
N ALA A 31 3.22 2.73 -2.00
CA ALA A 31 3.06 3.05 -0.59
C ALA A 31 3.52 1.89 0.31
N GLN A 32 4.02 2.26 1.48
CA GLN A 32 4.66 1.34 2.41
C GLN A 32 4.05 1.50 3.79
N TRP A 33 3.77 0.38 4.44
CA TRP A 33 3.35 0.35 5.83
C TRP A 33 4.57 0.45 6.74
N ASN A 34 4.50 1.35 7.70
CA ASN A 34 5.53 1.56 8.71
C ASN A 34 4.92 1.20 10.07
N ARG A 35 5.61 0.39 10.87
CA ARG A 35 5.17 0.09 12.22
C ARG A 35 5.37 1.32 13.12
N GLY A 36 4.39 1.61 13.97
CA GLY A 36 4.52 2.61 15.02
C GLY A 36 4.10 4.02 14.60
N VAL A 37 4.50 5.00 15.41
CA VAL A 37 4.21 6.42 15.15
C VAL A 37 5.27 7.03 14.23
N PRO A 38 4.90 8.01 13.39
CA PRO A 38 5.85 8.67 12.51
C PRO A 38 6.92 9.42 13.34
N GLU A 39 8.20 9.08 13.17
CA GLU A 39 9.30 9.82 13.82
C GLU A 39 9.62 11.08 13.01
N THR A 40 9.51 12.27 13.59
CA THR A 40 9.89 13.51 12.90
C THR A 40 11.27 13.99 13.35
N SER A 41 12.13 14.36 12.41
CA SER A 41 13.33 15.15 12.67
C SER A 41 13.09 16.61 12.29
N TRP A 42 13.60 17.53 13.10
CA TRP A 42 13.46 18.97 12.87
C TRP A 42 14.02 19.43 11.51
N LEU A 43 15.11 18.78 11.04
CA LEU A 43 15.82 19.16 9.82
C LEU A 43 15.33 18.45 8.55
N TYR A 44 14.86 17.20 8.65
CA TYR A 44 14.52 16.37 7.48
C TYR A 44 13.04 16.00 7.40
N GLY A 45 12.20 16.54 8.29
CA GLY A 45 10.78 16.17 8.35
C GLY A 45 10.60 14.74 8.83
N LEU A 46 9.70 14.00 8.19
CA LEU A 46 9.39 12.62 8.57
C LEU A 46 10.57 11.67 8.31
N LYS A 47 11.13 11.12 9.38
CA LYS A 47 12.17 10.10 9.35
C LYS A 47 11.52 8.75 9.06
N ARG A 48 11.92 8.13 7.96
CA ARG A 48 11.51 6.77 7.59
C ARG A 48 12.55 5.78 8.13
N PRO A 49 12.18 4.81 8.99
CA PRO A 49 13.04 3.67 9.26
C PRO A 49 13.12 2.84 7.97
N GLN A 50 14.25 2.95 7.27
CA GLN A 50 14.44 2.39 5.93
C GLN A 50 14.49 0.85 5.93
N ASP A 51 14.61 0.26 7.11
CA ASP A 51 14.80 -1.15 7.42
C ASP A 51 13.52 -1.89 7.86
N GLN A 52 12.39 -1.19 8.02
CA GLN A 52 11.17 -1.78 8.60
C GLN A 52 9.88 -1.45 7.85
N THR A 53 9.95 -1.24 6.53
CA THR A 53 8.74 -0.92 5.74
C THR A 53 8.23 -2.13 4.97
N ILE A 54 6.92 -2.36 5.02
CA ILE A 54 6.25 -3.47 4.30
C ILE A 54 5.46 -2.89 3.12
N PRO A 55 5.64 -3.41 1.89
CA PRO A 55 4.93 -2.88 0.72
C PRO A 55 3.43 -3.09 0.84
N VAL A 56 2.66 -2.08 0.41
CA VAL A 56 1.20 -2.10 0.42
C VAL A 56 0.65 -2.38 -0.97
N ARG A 57 -0.29 -3.32 -1.04
CA ARG A 57 -1.15 -3.55 -2.20
C ARG A 57 -2.57 -3.08 -1.89
N VAL A 58 -3.23 -2.53 -2.89
CA VAL A 58 -4.61 -2.04 -2.78
C VAL A 58 -5.49 -2.84 -3.72
N PHE A 59 -6.67 -3.22 -3.24
CA PHE A 59 -7.74 -3.79 -4.04
C PHE A 59 -8.87 -2.78 -4.09
N ARG A 60 -9.26 -2.36 -5.28
CA ARG A 60 -10.37 -1.42 -5.50
C ARG A 60 -11.58 -2.17 -5.99
N CYS A 61 -12.73 -1.96 -5.37
CA CYS A 61 -13.99 -2.45 -5.93
C CYS A 61 -14.37 -1.63 -7.16
N GLU A 62 -14.62 -2.31 -8.27
CA GLU A 62 -15.04 -1.65 -9.52
C GLU A 62 -16.45 -1.08 -9.44
N ALA A 63 -17.31 -1.64 -8.57
CA ALA A 63 -18.71 -1.26 -8.44
C ALA A 63 -18.94 -0.09 -7.48
N CYS A 64 -18.41 -0.17 -6.24
CA CYS A 64 -18.65 0.84 -5.21
C CYS A 64 -17.43 1.71 -4.85
N GLY A 65 -16.26 1.42 -5.43
CA GLY A 65 -15.03 2.18 -5.17
C GLY A 65 -14.37 1.90 -3.82
N PHE A 66 -14.90 0.97 -3.00
CA PHE A 66 -14.26 0.58 -1.73
C PHE A 66 -12.83 0.12 -1.96
N LEU A 67 -11.90 0.62 -1.14
CA LEU A 67 -10.49 0.25 -1.16
C LEU A 67 -10.19 -0.64 0.04
N GLU A 68 -9.55 -1.78 -0.24
CA GLU A 68 -9.02 -2.69 0.77
C GLU A 68 -7.50 -2.78 0.62
N THR A 69 -6.78 -2.54 1.72
CA THR A 69 -5.31 -2.40 1.68
C THR A 69 -4.63 -3.46 2.54
N TYR A 70 -3.62 -4.13 1.99
CA TYR A 70 -2.84 -5.14 2.68
C TYR A 70 -1.36 -4.81 2.63
N ALA A 71 -0.67 -4.97 3.76
CA ALA A 71 0.79 -4.85 3.85
C ALA A 71 1.39 -6.25 3.99
N LYS A 72 2.06 -6.74 2.94
CA LYS A 72 2.74 -8.05 2.97
C LYS A 72 4.09 -8.00 2.26
N PRO A 73 5.15 -8.66 2.79
CA PRO A 73 6.48 -8.62 2.19
C PRO A 73 6.51 -9.05 0.72
N GLU A 74 5.67 -10.02 0.32
CA GLU A 74 5.60 -10.51 -1.07
C GLU A 74 5.06 -9.51 -2.09
N PHE A 75 4.64 -8.30 -1.67
CA PHE A 75 4.21 -7.26 -2.59
C PHE A 75 5.37 -6.39 -3.11
N GLY A 76 6.57 -6.56 -2.56
CA GLY A 76 7.76 -5.86 -3.01
C GLY A 76 8.25 -6.36 -4.37
N PRO A 77 9.07 -5.57 -5.09
CA PRO A 77 9.78 -6.06 -6.25
C PRO A 77 10.67 -7.25 -5.83
N SER A 78 10.58 -8.35 -6.58
CA SER A 78 11.45 -9.52 -6.43
C SER A 78 12.84 -9.24 -7.00
#